data_AF-A0A6N2ZQC3-F1
#
_entry.id   AF-A0A6N2ZQC3-F1
#
_cell.length_a   1.000
_cell.length_b   1.000
_cell.length_c   1.000
_cell.angle_alpha   90.00
_cell.angle_beta   90.00
_cell.angle_gamma   90.00
#
_symmetry.space_group_name_H-M   'P 1'
#
loop_
_entity.id
_entity.type
_entity.pdbx_description
1 polymer ?
#
loop_
_entity_poly.entity_id
_entity_poly.type
_entity_poly.pdbx_seq_one_letter_code
_entity_poly.pdbx_strand_id
1 'polypeptide(L)'
;MSLKPPKKSDLDKKWMKKRLDRAIKIQPEYHLIVTEGTDTEPEYFGSIKDVINKKYPEKIKLDVYGEGDNTISLFQKAKIRAEESSNVYKHVWIVYDTDDFPADHIDSVLQSCDTDSNDETTFHAIWSNQCIELWFLLHFSYMQSDIIHGQILV
;
A
#
# COMPACT_ATOMS: atom_id res chain seq x y z
N MET A 1 -4.56 0.73 39.54
CA MET A 1 -3.73 1.96 39.31
C MET A 1 -4.14 3.00 40.34
N SER A 2 -3.22 3.46 41.19
CA SER A 2 -3.52 4.39 42.30
C SER A 2 -3.82 5.81 41.77
N LEU A 3 -5.03 6.31 41.97
CA LEU A 3 -5.52 7.64 41.55
C LEU A 3 -5.07 8.77 42.51
N LYS A 4 -3.79 8.82 42.88
CA LYS A 4 -3.30 9.88 43.76
C LYS A 4 -2.98 11.12 42.92
N PRO A 5 -3.50 12.31 43.30
CA PRO A 5 -3.17 13.54 42.60
C PRO A 5 -1.67 13.83 42.70
N PRO A 6 -1.07 14.43 41.66
CA PRO A 6 0.36 14.76 41.67
C PRO A 6 0.67 15.76 42.79
N LYS A 7 1.82 15.58 43.44
CA LYS A 7 2.27 16.48 44.51
C LYS A 7 2.56 17.87 43.94
N LYS A 8 2.14 18.92 44.66
CA LYS A 8 2.31 20.33 44.28
C LYS A 8 3.77 20.70 43.96
N SER A 9 4.73 20.07 44.64
CA SER A 9 6.18 20.27 44.43
C SER A 9 6.71 19.71 43.12
N ASP A 10 5.98 18.78 42.50
CA ASP A 10 6.42 18.10 41.30
C ASP A 10 5.91 18.78 40.03
N LEU A 11 4.90 19.65 40.14
CA LEU A 11 4.23 20.37 39.04
C LEU A 11 5.18 21.21 38.18
N ASP A 12 6.29 21.67 38.75
CA ASP A 12 7.26 22.54 38.09
C ASP A 12 8.52 21.77 37.61
N LYS A 13 8.54 20.44 37.77
CA LYS A 13 9.68 19.63 37.36
C LYS A 13 9.67 19.44 35.85
N LYS A 14 10.84 19.64 35.23
CA LYS A 14 11.07 19.52 33.78
C LYS A 14 10.63 18.18 33.15
N TRP A 15 10.54 17.11 33.95
CA TRP A 15 10.08 15.79 33.52
C TRP A 15 8.56 15.57 33.61
N MET A 16 7.84 16.44 34.34
CA MET A 16 6.38 16.46 34.32
C MET A 16 5.91 17.20 33.06
N LYS A 17 5.85 16.47 31.95
CA LYS A 17 5.18 16.97 30.75
C LYS A 17 3.70 17.14 31.06
N LYS A 18 3.15 18.34 30.85
CA LYS A 18 1.70 18.54 30.81
C LYS A 18 1.12 17.52 29.84
N ARG A 19 0.17 16.71 30.32
CA ARG A 19 -0.57 15.79 29.45
C ARG A 19 -1.22 16.65 28.36
N LEU A 20 -0.91 16.38 27.10
CA LEU A 20 -1.61 17.06 26.01
C LEU A 20 -3.04 16.52 26.01
N ASP A 21 -3.96 17.26 26.62
CA ASP A 21 -5.40 16.94 26.62
C ASP A 21 -6.08 17.26 25.28
N ARG A 22 -5.30 17.48 24.20
CA ARG A 22 -5.87 17.62 22.85
C ARG A 22 -6.00 16.24 22.21
N ALA A 23 -7.20 15.93 21.72
CA ALA A 23 -7.39 14.81 20.81
C ALA A 23 -6.57 15.07 19.55
N ILE A 24 -5.49 14.31 19.36
CA ILE A 24 -4.76 14.32 18.09
C ILE A 24 -5.67 13.61 17.09
N LYS A 25 -6.32 14.37 16.20
CA LYS A 25 -6.92 13.78 15.00
C LYS A 25 -5.78 13.26 14.14
N ILE A 26 -5.52 11.97 14.22
CA ILE A 26 -4.61 11.29 13.31
C ILE A 26 -5.29 11.35 11.96
N GLN A 27 -4.71 12.08 11.00
CA GLN A 27 -5.16 11.98 9.62
C GLN A 27 -4.69 10.63 9.08
N PRO A 28 -5.51 9.95 8.24
CA PRO A 28 -5.08 8.71 7.64
C PRO A 28 -3.91 8.97 6.70
N GLU A 29 -2.96 8.05 6.70
CA GLU A 29 -1.89 7.97 5.72
C GLU A 29 -2.48 7.50 4.39
N TYR A 30 -2.18 8.22 3.30
CA TYR A 30 -2.66 7.89 1.97
C TYR A 30 -1.60 7.08 1.21
N HIS A 31 -2.05 6.01 0.57
CA HIS A 31 -1.24 5.13 -0.26
C HIS A 31 -1.89 5.01 -1.64
N LEU A 32 -1.07 5.02 -2.68
CA LEU A 32 -1.48 4.88 -4.06
C LEU A 32 -0.82 3.64 -4.66
N ILE A 33 -1.61 2.74 -5.25
CA ILE A 33 -1.11 1.64 -6.08
C ILE A 33 -1.44 1.95 -7.52
N VAL A 34 -0.44 1.88 -8.40
CA VAL A 34 -0.58 2.04 -9.83
C VAL A 34 -0.07 0.78 -10.50
N THR A 35 -0.92 0.18 -11.33
CA THR A 35 -0.66 -1.10 -11.99
C THR A 35 -0.55 -0.91 -13.49
N GLU A 36 0.30 -1.73 -14.14
CA GLU A 36 0.43 -1.78 -15.60
C GLU A 36 -0.87 -2.26 -16.25
N GLY A 37 -1.43 -3.37 -15.77
CA GLY A 37 -2.69 -3.92 -16.24
C GLY A 37 -3.90 -3.07 -15.84
N THR A 38 -4.92 -3.04 -16.70
CA THR A 38 -6.16 -2.26 -16.49
C THR A 38 -7.30 -3.07 -15.87
N ASP A 39 -7.23 -4.39 -15.94
CA ASP A 39 -8.39 -5.25 -15.71
C ASP A 39 -8.22 -6.11 -14.45
N THR A 40 -7.28 -7.05 -14.49
CA THR A 40 -7.08 -8.07 -13.44
C THR A 40 -6.43 -7.48 -12.20
N GLU A 41 -5.36 -6.72 -12.36
CA GLU A 41 -4.58 -6.19 -11.24
C GLU A 41 -5.37 -5.16 -10.42
N PRO A 42 -6.05 -4.15 -11.02
CA PRO A 42 -6.83 -3.20 -10.25
C PRO A 42 -7.98 -3.86 -9.49
N GLU A 43 -8.62 -4.88 -10.06
CA GLU A 43 -9.69 -5.63 -9.39
C GLU A 43 -9.14 -6.41 -8.18
N TYR A 44 -8.01 -7.09 -8.35
CA TYR A 44 -7.33 -7.79 -7.27
C TYR A 44 -6.95 -6.85 -6.12
N PHE A 45 -6.25 -5.76 -6.42
CA PHE A 45 -5.89 -4.77 -5.40
C PHE A 45 -7.09 -4.01 -4.85
N GLY A 46 -8.19 -3.88 -5.61
CA GLY A 46 -9.46 -3.31 -5.17
C GLY A 46 -10.04 -4.07 -3.98
N SER A 47 -10.03 -5.40 -4.05
CA SER A 47 -10.46 -6.24 -2.92
C SER A 47 -9.60 -6.04 -1.66
N ILE A 48 -8.28 -5.89 -1.83
CA ILE A 48 -7.33 -5.62 -0.74
C ILE A 48 -7.57 -4.22 -0.16
N LYS A 49 -7.79 -3.22 -1.02
CA LYS A 49 -8.17 -1.85 -0.67
C LYS A 49 -9.39 -1.84 0.23
N ASP A 50 -10.44 -2.59 -0.12
CA ASP A 50 -11.66 -2.63 0.69
C ASP A 50 -11.41 -3.23 2.07
N VAL A 51 -10.62 -4.31 2.15
CA VAL A 51 -10.25 -4.94 3.43
C VAL A 51 -9.44 -3.97 4.30
N ILE A 52 -8.43 -3.30 3.74
CA ILE A 52 -7.55 -2.38 4.46
C ILE A 52 -8.33 -1.15 4.92
N ASN A 53 -9.08 -0.51 4.01
CA ASN A 53 -9.86 0.68 4.32
C ASN A 53 -10.94 0.40 5.38
N LYS A 54 -11.54 -0.79 5.38
CA LYS A 54 -12.50 -1.21 6.42
C LYS A 54 -11.84 -1.50 7.76
N LYS A 55 -10.64 -2.12 7.74
CA LYS A 55 -9.92 -2.49 8.97
C LYS A 55 -9.24 -1.28 9.64
N TYR A 56 -8.82 -0.29 8.84
CA TYR A 56 -8.03 0.86 9.29
C TYR A 56 -8.58 2.21 8.80
N PRO A 57 -9.88 2.51 8.99
CA PRO A 57 -10.56 3.63 8.32
C PRO A 57 -10.03 5.03 8.66
N GLU A 58 -9.46 5.19 9.86
CA GLU A 58 -8.89 6.46 10.34
C GLU A 58 -7.36 6.53 10.20
N LYS A 59 -6.72 5.44 9.74
CA LYS A 59 -5.26 5.33 9.70
C LYS A 59 -4.70 5.19 8.30
N ILE A 60 -5.39 4.47 7.41
CA ILE A 60 -4.89 4.17 6.07
C ILE A 60 -6.01 4.44 5.07
N LYS A 61 -5.66 5.09 3.96
CA LYS A 61 -6.47 5.19 2.77
C LYS A 61 -5.67 4.66 1.59
N LEU A 62 -6.17 3.61 0.97
CA LEU A 62 -5.57 3.01 -0.21
C LEU A 62 -6.39 3.37 -1.44
N ASP A 63 -5.73 3.84 -2.49
CA ASP A 63 -6.26 4.02 -3.83
C ASP A 63 -5.49 3.17 -4.84
N VAL A 64 -6.19 2.70 -5.88
CA VAL A 64 -5.70 1.72 -6.85
C VAL A 64 -6.13 2.16 -8.24
N TYR A 65 -5.21 2.17 -9.20
CA TYR A 65 -5.48 2.48 -10.60
C TYR A 65 -4.67 1.60 -11.54
N GLY A 66 -5.30 1.15 -12.63
CA GLY A 66 -4.62 0.51 -13.75
C GLY A 66 -4.47 1.48 -14.90
N GLU A 67 -3.23 1.70 -15.36
CA GLU A 67 -2.89 2.73 -16.35
C GLU A 67 -2.74 2.20 -17.78
N GLY A 68 -2.63 0.88 -17.97
CA GLY A 68 -2.62 0.23 -19.28
C GLY A 68 -1.43 0.60 -20.15
N ASP A 69 -0.26 0.80 -19.54
CA ASP A 69 0.89 1.43 -20.21
C ASP A 69 2.19 0.68 -19.94
N ASN A 70 3.08 0.71 -20.92
CA ASN A 70 4.39 0.08 -20.87
C ASN A 70 5.26 0.66 -19.73
N THR A 71 5.95 -0.22 -18.99
CA THR A 71 6.68 -0.02 -17.72
C THR A 71 7.47 1.30 -17.55
N ILE A 72 8.02 1.88 -18.61
CA ILE A 72 8.80 3.14 -18.52
C ILE A 72 7.90 4.36 -18.24
N SER A 73 6.72 4.46 -18.87
CA SER A 73 5.80 5.59 -18.67
C SER A 73 4.94 5.41 -17.41
N LEU A 74 4.84 4.18 -16.89
CA LEU A 74 4.05 3.87 -15.71
C LEU A 74 4.49 4.68 -14.48
N PHE A 75 5.79 4.80 -14.23
CA PHE A 75 6.31 5.61 -13.13
C PHE A 75 5.91 7.09 -13.27
N GLN A 76 6.01 7.66 -14.47
CA GLN A 76 5.66 9.06 -14.71
C GLN A 76 4.16 9.29 -14.52
N LYS A 77 3.31 8.37 -14.98
CA LYS A 77 1.87 8.41 -14.73
C LYS A 77 1.54 8.32 -13.25
N ALA A 78 2.19 7.43 -12.51
CA ALA A 78 2.01 7.31 -11.06
C ALA A 78 2.39 8.61 -10.34
N LYS A 79 3.47 9.25 -10.76
CA LYS A 79 3.90 10.56 -10.24
C LYS A 79 2.88 11.66 -10.52
N ILE A 80 2.45 11.83 -11.78
CA ILE A 80 1.43 12.81 -12.16
C ILE A 80 0.16 12.62 -11.33
N ARG A 81 -0.28 11.36 -11.18
CA ARG A 81 -1.49 11.03 -10.43
C ARG A 81 -1.37 11.32 -8.95
N ALA A 82 -0.18 11.13 -8.38
CA ALA A 82 0.09 11.53 -7.00
C ALA A 82 0.07 13.05 -6.83
N GLU A 83 0.58 13.80 -7.81
CA GLU A 83 0.62 15.27 -7.81
C GLU A 83 -0.76 15.93 -8.06
N GLU A 84 -1.62 15.31 -8.87
CA GLU A 84 -2.98 15.80 -9.15
C GLU A 84 -3.97 15.56 -8.00
N SER A 85 -3.62 14.69 -7.05
CA SER A 85 -4.47 14.38 -5.91
C SER A 85 -4.55 15.54 -4.93
N SER A 86 -5.75 15.79 -4.39
CA SER A 86 -5.92 16.77 -3.31
C SER A 86 -5.27 16.34 -1.99
N ASN A 87 -5.01 15.04 -1.82
CA ASN A 87 -4.31 14.49 -0.66
C ASN A 87 -2.90 14.05 -1.08
N VAL A 88 -1.93 14.33 -0.23
CA VAL A 88 -0.54 13.86 -0.41
C VAL A 88 -0.47 12.37 -0.08
N TYR A 89 -0.02 11.58 -1.05
CA TYR A 89 0.27 10.17 -0.82
C TYR A 89 1.63 10.03 -0.14
N LYS A 90 1.64 9.35 1.01
CA LYS A 90 2.91 9.03 1.70
C LYS A 90 3.70 7.99 0.93
N HIS A 91 2.99 7.04 0.34
CA HIS A 91 3.56 5.91 -0.38
C HIS A 91 2.86 5.71 -1.73
N VAL A 92 3.65 5.66 -2.79
CA VAL A 92 3.21 5.36 -4.15
C VAL A 92 3.87 4.05 -4.58
N TRP A 93 3.07 3.05 -4.94
CA TRP A 93 3.52 1.72 -5.33
C TRP A 93 3.28 1.55 -6.83
N ILE A 94 4.35 1.27 -7.56
CA ILE A 94 4.32 1.00 -9.00
C ILE A 94 4.43 -0.52 -9.17
N VAL A 95 3.38 -1.14 -9.72
CA VAL A 95 3.29 -2.58 -9.95
C VAL A 95 3.31 -2.85 -11.45
N TYR A 96 4.29 -3.62 -11.92
CA TYR A 96 4.47 -3.93 -13.34
C TYR A 96 5.01 -5.35 -13.54
N ASP A 97 4.87 -5.87 -14.76
CA ASP A 97 5.37 -7.20 -15.10
C ASP A 97 6.80 -7.15 -15.66
N THR A 98 7.59 -8.19 -15.36
CA THR A 98 8.98 -8.29 -15.82
C THR A 98 9.14 -8.87 -17.22
N ASP A 99 8.10 -9.50 -17.78
CA ASP A 99 8.22 -10.28 -19.02
C ASP A 99 8.35 -9.43 -20.29
N ASP A 100 7.94 -8.16 -20.24
CA ASP A 100 8.01 -7.25 -21.39
C ASP A 100 9.36 -6.53 -21.55
N PHE A 101 10.36 -6.74 -20.66
CA PHE A 101 11.58 -5.93 -20.68
C PHE A 101 12.90 -6.66 -20.39
N PRO A 102 14.03 -6.24 -21.00
CA PRO A 102 15.36 -6.61 -20.53
C PRO A 102 15.62 -6.01 -19.14
N ALA A 103 16.49 -6.67 -18.36
CA ALA A 103 16.79 -6.33 -16.95
C ALA A 103 17.07 -4.84 -16.69
N ASP A 104 17.65 -4.14 -17.69
CA ASP A 104 17.99 -2.72 -17.63
C ASP A 104 16.78 -1.80 -17.33
N HIS A 105 15.55 -2.19 -17.69
CA HIS A 105 14.36 -1.39 -17.41
C HIS A 105 13.85 -1.53 -15.97
N ILE A 106 14.03 -2.69 -15.35
CA ILE A 106 13.67 -2.93 -13.94
C ILE A 106 14.50 -2.00 -13.06
N ASP A 107 15.81 -1.96 -13.32
CA ASP A 107 16.75 -1.09 -12.62
C ASP A 107 16.45 0.39 -12.85
N SER A 108 15.99 0.74 -14.06
CA SER A 108 15.61 2.13 -14.39
C SER A 108 14.40 2.63 -13.59
N VAL A 109 13.39 1.80 -13.36
CA VAL A 109 12.22 2.16 -12.54
C VAL A 109 12.60 2.28 -11.08
N LEU A 110 13.42 1.36 -10.56
CA LEU A 110 13.96 1.43 -9.20
C LEU A 110 14.76 2.72 -8.98
N GLN A 111 15.67 3.05 -9.90
CA GLN A 111 16.46 4.27 -9.82
C GLN A 111 15.58 5.53 -9.85
N SER A 112 14.53 5.52 -10.66
CA SER A 112 13.58 6.63 -10.74
C SER A 112 12.82 6.79 -9.40
N CYS A 113 12.40 5.69 -8.80
CA CYS A 113 11.75 5.70 -7.48
C CYS A 113 12.66 6.27 -6.39
N ASP A 114 13.93 5.85 -6.35
CA ASP A 114 14.89 6.34 -5.36
C ASP A 114 15.20 7.83 -5.54
N THR A 115 15.28 8.29 -6.79
CA THR A 115 15.65 9.67 -7.12
C THR A 115 14.53 10.67 -6.80
N ASP A 116 13.27 10.31 -7.07
CA ASP A 116 12.11 11.18 -6.86
C ASP A 116 11.49 11.06 -5.46
N SER A 117 11.87 10.04 -4.68
CA SER A 117 11.44 9.90 -3.29
C SER A 117 11.98 11.02 -2.41
N ASN A 118 11.13 11.54 -1.53
CA ASN A 118 11.45 12.63 -0.62
C ASN A 118 10.78 12.44 0.77
N ASP A 119 10.92 13.43 1.65
CA ASP A 119 10.38 13.37 3.02
C ASP A 119 8.85 13.30 3.07
N GLU A 120 8.15 13.77 2.03
CA GLU A 120 6.70 13.75 1.93
C GLU A 120 6.19 12.47 1.26
N THR A 121 6.74 12.09 0.11
CA THR A 121 6.28 10.97 -0.71
C THR A 121 7.43 10.00 -1.01
N THR A 122 7.21 8.72 -0.77
CA THR A 122 8.16 7.64 -1.13
C THR A 122 7.56 6.76 -2.21
N PHE A 123 8.33 6.55 -3.28
CA PHE A 123 7.97 5.67 -4.41
C PHE A 123 8.56 4.28 -4.21
N HIS A 124 7.80 3.25 -4.55
CA HIS A 124 8.18 1.85 -4.41
C HIS A 124 7.90 1.11 -5.70
N ALA A 125 8.93 0.50 -6.28
CA ALA A 125 8.75 -0.41 -7.40
C ALA A 125 8.51 -1.84 -6.90
N ILE A 126 7.46 -2.48 -7.39
CA ILE A 126 7.16 -3.89 -7.19
C ILE A 126 6.99 -4.48 -8.59
N TRP A 127 7.67 -5.59 -8.85
CA TRP A 127 7.56 -6.27 -10.12
C TRP A 127 7.17 -7.73 -9.94
N SER A 128 6.41 -8.22 -10.88
CA SER A 128 5.86 -9.57 -10.94
C SER A 128 6.45 -10.26 -12.18
N ASN A 129 6.85 -11.51 -12.05
CA ASN A 129 7.05 -12.37 -13.23
C ASN A 129 5.66 -12.91 -13.59
N GLN A 130 5.26 -13.01 -14.88
CA GLN A 130 3.96 -13.43 -15.48
C GLN A 130 3.56 -14.87 -15.10
N CYS A 131 3.57 -15.08 -13.82
CA CYS A 131 3.18 -16.26 -13.10
C CYS A 131 2.17 -15.84 -12.05
N ILE A 132 1.75 -14.57 -11.94
CA ILE A 132 0.74 -14.21 -10.94
C ILE A 132 -0.59 -14.87 -11.29
N GLU A 133 -0.99 -14.93 -12.56
CA GLU A 133 -2.15 -15.68 -13.03
C GLU A 133 -1.96 -17.19 -12.86
N LEU A 134 -0.77 -17.71 -13.12
CA LEU A 134 -0.44 -19.12 -12.89
C LEU A 134 -0.47 -19.46 -11.40
N TRP A 135 0.01 -18.55 -10.55
CA TRP A 135 0.02 -18.65 -9.10
C TRP A 135 -1.39 -18.55 -8.54
N PHE A 136 -2.24 -17.66 -9.08
CA PHE A 136 -3.67 -17.59 -8.78
C PHE A 136 -4.37 -18.88 -9.20
N LEU A 137 -4.16 -19.36 -10.42
CA LEU A 137 -4.76 -20.60 -10.92
C LEU A 137 -4.36 -21.79 -10.05
N LEU A 138 -3.09 -21.88 -9.65
CA LEU A 138 -2.60 -22.92 -8.76
C LEU A 138 -3.20 -22.77 -7.35
N HIS A 139 -3.20 -21.57 -6.77
CA HIS A 139 -3.73 -21.28 -5.44
C HIS A 139 -5.23 -21.61 -5.33
N PHE A 140 -6.04 -21.17 -6.32
CA PHE A 140 -7.46 -21.46 -6.35
C PHE A 140 -7.76 -22.92 -6.68
N SER A 141 -7.04 -23.55 -7.61
CA SER A 141 -7.20 -24.98 -7.93
C SER A 141 -6.85 -25.88 -6.73
N TYR A 142 -5.84 -25.49 -5.94
CA TYR A 142 -5.47 -26.18 -4.71
C TYR A 142 -6.56 -26.02 -3.63
N MET A 143 -7.08 -24.80 -3.42
CA MET A 143 -8.21 -24.55 -2.50
C MET A 143 -9.48 -25.32 -2.89
N GLN A 144 -9.75 -25.46 -4.19
CA GLN A 144 -10.91 -26.21 -4.68
C GLN A 144 -10.75 -27.72 -4.52
N SER A 145 -9.53 -28.23 -4.66
CA SER A 145 -9.22 -29.65 -4.43
C SER A 145 -9.49 -30.06 -2.97
N ASP A 146 -9.15 -29.24 -1.98
CA ASP A 146 -9.41 -29.53 -0.56
C ASP A 146 -10.92 -29.54 -0.21
N ILE A 147 -11.73 -28.73 -0.91
CA ILE A 147 -13.19 -28.69 -0.71
C ILE A 147 -13.87 -29.97 -1.24
N ILE A 148 -13.33 -30.58 -2.30
CA ILE A 148 -13.92 -31.77 -2.94
C ILE A 148 -13.50 -33.07 -2.23
N HIS A 149 -12.34 -33.11 -1.56
CA HIS A 149 -11.85 -34.30 -0.84
C HIS A 149 -12.47 -34.49 0.56
N GLY A 150 -13.25 -33.52 1.05
CA GLY A 150 -13.88 -33.58 2.39
C GLY A 150 -15.23 -34.29 2.47
N GLN A 151 -15.80 -34.79 1.36
CA GLN A 151 -17.14 -35.38 1.38
C GLN A 151 -17.30 -36.55 0.41
N ILE A 152 -16.59 -37.64 0.67
CA ILE A 152 -17.07 -38.99 0.34
C ILE A 152 -16.93 -39.84 1.60
N LEU A 153 -17.97 -39.79 2.44
CA LEU A 153 -18.33 -40.93 3.29
C LEU A 153 -19.47 -41.64 2.57
N VAL A 154 -19.16 -42.79 1.99
CA VAL A 154 -20.11 -43.91 1.86
C VAL A 154 -19.65 -44.96 2.85
#